data_AF-A0AAU5JVY0-F1
#
_entry.id   AF-A0AAU5JVY0-F1
#
_cell.length_a   1.000
_cell.length_b   1.000
_cell.length_c   1.000
_cell.angle_alpha   90.00
_cell.angle_beta   90.00
_cell.angle_gamma   90.00
#
_symmetry.space_group_name_H-M   'P 1'
#
loop_
_entity.id
_entity.type
_entity.pdbx_description
1 polymer ?
#
loop_
_entity_poly.entity_id
_entity_poly.type
_entity_poly.pdbx_seq_one_letter_code
_entity_poly.pdbx_strand_id
1 'polypeptide(L)'
;MTDQRHVEEEQVQHLLAAAAELPGTPATPGADFTAHARRRLARRRLGVGAGVAAVLIATAVGAPAVLRGMAGQEEQFPAASAQCLQSTVRNLQDGKQAGFRAVYGELRAGGIAMDDGITEGSAFRFEIDGALTDGDGVPSSGSALTWYPVSETHLPRPGRYVLLLAQAERPAEDGRPLFEFRPEEALPLGTDGRVRLTCEDGSEGSVEMERLRAAVTGPQSAARNGHP
;
A
#
# COMPACT_ATOMS: atom_id res chain seq x y z
N MET A 1 -43.38 -36.03 2.50
CA MET A 1 -42.65 -34.77 2.23
C MET A 1 -41.38 -34.77 3.11
N THR A 2 -40.50 -35.74 2.87
CA THR A 2 -39.40 -36.12 3.79
C THR A 2 -38.16 -36.62 3.04
N ASP A 3 -38.08 -36.42 1.72
CA ASP A 3 -37.05 -37.08 0.89
C ASP A 3 -35.88 -36.17 0.50
N GLN A 4 -36.04 -34.83 0.58
CA GLN A 4 -34.98 -33.92 0.15
C GLN A 4 -33.88 -33.70 1.19
N ARG A 5 -34.21 -33.71 2.49
CA ARG A 5 -33.21 -33.47 3.55
C ARG A 5 -32.22 -34.61 3.72
N HIS A 6 -32.63 -35.86 3.49
CA HIS A 6 -31.72 -36.99 3.58
C HIS A 6 -30.73 -37.04 2.41
N VAL A 7 -31.15 -36.63 1.21
CA VAL A 7 -30.25 -36.58 0.04
C VAL A 7 -29.18 -35.50 0.21
N GLU A 8 -29.52 -34.36 0.83
CA GLU A 8 -28.56 -33.28 1.13
C GLU A 8 -27.57 -33.67 2.24
N GLU A 9 -28.02 -34.35 3.29
CA GLU A 9 -27.13 -34.83 4.37
C GLU A 9 -26.14 -35.90 3.88
N GLU A 10 -26.58 -36.83 3.01
CA GLU A 10 -25.69 -37.83 2.42
C GLU A 10 -24.64 -37.21 1.49
N GLN A 11 -25.00 -36.17 0.72
CA GLN A 11 -24.04 -35.45 -0.13
C GLN A 11 -22.97 -34.71 0.68
N VAL A 12 -23.35 -34.09 1.80
CA VAL A 12 -22.39 -33.40 2.69
C VAL A 12 -21.45 -34.41 3.36
N GLN A 13 -21.96 -35.56 3.81
CA GLN A 13 -21.12 -36.62 4.38
C GLN A 13 -20.17 -37.22 3.33
N HIS A 14 -20.63 -37.39 2.08
CA HIS A 14 -19.80 -37.92 1.00
C HIS A 14 -18.67 -36.94 0.59
N LEU A 15 -18.91 -35.62 0.66
CA LEU A 15 -17.87 -34.60 0.41
C LEU A 15 -16.85 -34.51 1.55
N LEU A 16 -17.30 -34.68 2.81
CA LEU A 16 -16.41 -34.70 3.97
C LEU A 16 -15.55 -35.97 4.04
N ALA A 17 -16.09 -37.12 3.62
CA ALA A 17 -15.33 -38.37 3.53
C ALA A 17 -14.26 -38.32 2.41
N ALA A 18 -14.55 -37.68 1.28
CA ALA A 18 -13.59 -37.50 0.19
C ALA A 18 -12.43 -36.56 0.55
N ALA A 19 -12.64 -35.63 1.49
CA ALA A 19 -11.58 -34.75 2.00
C ALA A 19 -10.69 -35.42 3.07
N ALA A 20 -11.12 -36.56 3.64
CA ALA A 20 -10.41 -37.26 4.71
C ALA A 20 -9.43 -38.34 4.21
N GLU A 21 -9.50 -38.74 2.93
CA GLU A 21 -8.56 -39.68 2.32
C GLU A 21 -7.46 -38.96 1.52
N LEU A 22 -6.51 -38.35 2.23
CA LEU A 22 -5.20 -38.07 1.65
C LEU A 22 -4.28 -39.27 1.96
N PRO A 23 -3.70 -39.95 0.96
CA PRO A 23 -2.69 -40.96 1.22
C PRO A 23 -1.44 -40.30 1.80
N GLY A 24 -1.02 -40.80 2.96
CA GLY A 24 0.22 -40.41 3.61
C GLY A 24 1.45 -40.87 2.83
N THR A 25 2.36 -39.94 2.53
CA THR A 25 3.81 -40.05 2.71
C THR A 25 4.49 -38.75 2.26
N PRO A 26 5.40 -38.16 3.04
CA PRO A 26 6.21 -37.04 2.55
C PRO A 26 7.26 -37.59 1.58
N ALA A 27 7.13 -37.26 0.29
CA ALA A 27 8.22 -37.39 -0.65
C ALA A 27 9.26 -36.30 -0.35
N THR A 28 10.34 -36.66 0.37
CA THR A 28 11.54 -35.83 0.44
C THR A 28 12.04 -35.55 -0.99
N PRO A 29 12.13 -34.29 -1.43
CA PRO A 29 12.72 -33.98 -2.72
C PRO A 29 14.20 -34.41 -2.72
N GLY A 30 14.55 -35.31 -3.65
CA GLY A 30 15.92 -35.80 -3.81
C GLY A 30 16.91 -34.70 -4.20
N ALA A 31 18.19 -34.95 -3.92
CA ALA A 31 19.32 -34.03 -4.10
C ALA A 31 19.46 -33.45 -5.53
N ASP A 32 18.78 -34.01 -6.53
CA ASP A 32 18.86 -33.59 -7.93
C ASP A 32 18.13 -32.26 -8.22
N PHE A 33 17.15 -31.84 -7.40
CA PHE A 33 16.50 -30.53 -7.54
C PHE A 33 17.44 -29.36 -7.20
N THR A 34 18.49 -29.61 -6.40
CA THR A 34 19.47 -28.57 -6.00
C THR A 34 20.60 -28.36 -7.02
N ALA A 35 20.75 -29.23 -8.02
CA ALA A 35 21.83 -29.14 -9.01
C ALA A 35 21.50 -28.21 -10.20
N HIS A 36 20.22 -28.11 -10.60
CA HIS A 36 19.82 -27.25 -11.71
C HIS A 36 19.76 -25.75 -11.34
N ALA A 37 19.45 -25.42 -10.08
CA ALA A 37 19.44 -24.03 -9.60
C ALA A 37 20.86 -23.43 -9.47
N ARG A 38 21.88 -24.23 -9.14
CA ARG A 38 23.26 -23.74 -8.95
C ARG A 38 24.01 -23.45 -10.27
N ARG A 39 23.62 -24.04 -11.40
CA ARG A 39 24.34 -23.85 -12.69
C ARG A 39 24.00 -22.54 -13.42
N ARG A 40 22.89 -21.85 -13.08
CA ARG A 40 22.53 -20.57 -13.72
C ARG A 40 23.18 -19.33 -13.09
N LEU A 41 23.75 -19.43 -11.89
CA LEU A 41 24.43 -18.31 -11.22
C LEU A 41 25.93 -18.17 -11.58
N ALA A 42 26.56 -19.19 -12.16
CA ALA A 42 27.98 -19.15 -12.52
C ALA A 42 28.28 -18.53 -13.90
N ARG A 43 27.28 -18.20 -14.74
CA ARG A 43 27.49 -17.66 -16.11
C ARG A 43 27.30 -16.14 -16.25
N ARG A 44 27.06 -15.39 -15.17
CA ARG A 44 26.93 -13.91 -15.21
C ARG A 44 28.07 -13.15 -14.50
N ARG A 45 29.19 -13.80 -14.19
CA ARG A 45 30.36 -13.16 -13.55
C ARG A 45 31.67 -13.28 -14.35
N LEU A 46 31.60 -13.27 -15.69
CA LEU A 46 32.77 -13.03 -16.53
C LEU A 46 32.36 -12.12 -17.69
N GLY A 47 32.48 -10.82 -17.45
CA GLY A 47 32.23 -9.75 -18.42
C GLY A 47 32.88 -8.44 -17.95
N VAL A 48 34.07 -8.54 -17.35
CA VAL A 48 34.98 -7.42 -17.13
C VAL A 48 36.15 -7.61 -18.09
N GLY A 49 36.30 -6.70 -19.04
CA GLY A 49 37.47 -6.50 -19.87
C GLY A 49 37.35 -5.09 -20.45
N ALA A 50 37.95 -4.09 -19.80
CA ALA A 50 39.31 -3.61 -20.04
C ALA A 50 39.43 -2.80 -21.35
N GLY A 51 39.58 -1.48 -21.20
CA GLY A 51 39.98 -0.55 -22.26
C GLY A 51 40.50 0.73 -21.61
N VAL A 52 41.81 0.95 -21.74
CA VAL A 52 42.63 1.93 -20.99
C VAL A 52 42.61 3.32 -21.66
N ALA A 53 42.85 4.32 -20.80
CA ALA A 53 43.08 5.75 -20.99
C ALA A 53 43.70 6.28 -22.30
N ALA A 54 43.30 7.50 -22.67
CA ALA A 54 44.22 8.61 -22.95
C ALA A 54 43.49 9.97 -22.87
N VAL A 55 44.13 10.92 -22.18
CA VAL A 55 43.78 12.33 -22.00
C VAL A 55 44.25 13.14 -23.21
N LEU A 56 43.54 14.21 -23.60
CA LEU A 56 44.11 15.54 -23.91
C LEU A 56 43.02 16.61 -24.13
N ILE A 57 43.37 17.83 -23.72
CA ILE A 57 42.58 19.04 -23.46
C ILE A 57 42.53 19.93 -24.71
N ALA A 58 41.41 20.62 -25.00
CA ALA A 58 41.42 21.98 -25.58
C ALA A 58 40.03 22.67 -25.60
N THR A 59 39.96 23.78 -24.84
CA THR A 59 39.31 25.07 -25.14
C THR A 59 37.81 25.17 -25.46
N ALA A 60 37.06 25.59 -24.43
CA ALA A 60 36.24 26.81 -24.35
C ALA A 60 35.52 27.33 -25.62
N VAL A 61 34.18 27.30 -25.60
CA VAL A 61 33.30 28.43 -25.92
C VAL A 61 32.04 28.34 -25.04
N GLY A 62 31.57 29.48 -24.55
CA GLY A 62 30.66 29.65 -23.42
C GLY A 62 29.24 29.08 -23.56
N ALA A 63 28.74 28.60 -22.43
CA ALA A 63 27.36 28.77 -21.99
C ALA A 63 27.37 28.70 -20.45
N PRO A 64 26.66 29.58 -19.73
CA PRO A 64 26.60 29.51 -18.28
C PRO A 64 25.84 28.24 -17.90
N ALA A 65 26.58 27.22 -17.50
CA ALA A 65 26.02 26.06 -16.82
C ALA A 65 25.44 26.56 -15.49
N VAL A 66 24.13 26.62 -15.44
CA VAL A 66 23.34 26.87 -14.24
C VAL A 66 23.66 25.75 -13.25
N LEU A 67 24.62 26.01 -12.36
CA LEU A 67 24.72 25.30 -11.10
C LEU A 67 23.57 25.81 -10.21
N ARG A 68 22.40 25.21 -10.38
CA ARG A 68 21.37 25.17 -9.33
C ARG A 68 21.06 23.70 -9.08
N GLY A 69 21.29 23.27 -7.85
CA GLY A 69 20.75 22.02 -7.36
C GLY A 69 19.24 22.04 -7.60
N MET A 70 18.75 21.10 -8.40
CA MET A 70 17.34 20.77 -8.42
C MET A 70 17.05 19.98 -7.13
N ALA A 71 16.80 20.72 -6.05
CA ALA A 71 15.70 20.36 -5.18
C ALA A 71 14.45 20.41 -6.06
N GLY A 72 13.65 19.34 -6.05
CA GLY A 72 12.53 19.13 -6.95
C GLY A 72 11.68 20.39 -7.07
N GLN A 73 11.48 20.84 -8.31
CA GLN A 73 10.48 21.82 -8.61
C GLN A 73 9.13 21.16 -8.29
N GLU A 74 8.58 21.44 -7.11
CA GLU A 74 7.29 20.90 -6.70
C GLU A 74 6.25 21.28 -7.76
N GLU A 75 5.58 20.28 -8.32
CA GLU A 75 4.39 20.51 -9.14
C GLU A 75 3.35 21.18 -8.24
N GLN A 76 3.20 22.49 -8.39
CA GLN A 76 2.14 23.23 -7.74
C GLN A 76 0.81 22.88 -8.42
N PHE A 77 0.04 22.02 -7.78
CA PHE A 77 -1.30 21.67 -8.24
C PHE A 77 -2.29 22.80 -7.93
N PRO A 78 -3.19 23.14 -8.86
CA PRO A 78 -4.23 24.13 -8.61
C PRO A 78 -5.09 23.71 -7.42
N ALA A 79 -5.78 24.67 -6.79
CA ALA A 79 -6.70 24.34 -5.71
C ALA A 79 -7.81 23.40 -6.24
N ALA A 80 -8.08 22.32 -5.50
CA ALA A 80 -9.13 21.38 -5.86
C ALA A 80 -10.50 22.06 -5.90
N SER A 81 -11.31 21.71 -6.90
CA SER A 81 -12.70 22.15 -6.97
C SER A 81 -13.52 21.58 -5.80
N ALA A 82 -14.64 22.23 -5.46
CA ALA A 82 -15.53 21.74 -4.40
C ALA A 82 -16.08 20.34 -4.71
N GLN A 83 -16.36 20.05 -5.98
CA GLN A 83 -16.82 18.73 -6.44
C GLN A 83 -15.74 17.66 -6.26
N CYS A 84 -14.48 17.98 -6.59
CA CYS A 84 -13.36 17.07 -6.42
C CYS A 84 -13.07 16.74 -4.94
N LEU A 85 -13.20 17.73 -4.06
CA LEU A 85 -13.16 17.49 -2.61
C LEU A 85 -14.34 16.63 -2.15
N GLN A 86 -15.54 16.88 -2.65
CA GLN A 86 -16.74 16.14 -2.27
C GLN A 86 -16.68 14.66 -2.70
N SER A 87 -16.19 14.37 -3.91
CA SER A 87 -15.99 12.99 -4.37
C SER A 87 -14.93 12.27 -3.55
N THR A 88 -13.81 12.94 -3.24
CA THR A 88 -12.78 12.40 -2.36
C THR A 88 -13.35 12.07 -0.98
N VAL A 89 -14.09 12.99 -0.36
CA VAL A 89 -14.73 12.76 0.95
C VAL A 89 -15.68 11.59 0.88
N ARG A 90 -16.46 11.46 -0.19
CA ARG A 90 -17.35 10.32 -0.39
C ARG A 90 -16.57 9.01 -0.45
N ASN A 91 -15.48 8.94 -1.21
CA ASN A 91 -14.63 7.74 -1.26
C ASN A 91 -14.07 7.37 0.11
N LEU A 92 -13.58 8.34 0.88
CA LEU A 92 -13.11 8.09 2.25
C LEU A 92 -14.22 7.57 3.18
N GLN A 93 -15.45 8.06 3.02
CA GLN A 93 -16.60 7.58 3.79
C GLN A 93 -17.08 6.20 3.33
N ASP A 94 -17.02 5.91 2.03
CA ASP A 94 -17.35 4.60 1.48
C ASP A 94 -16.32 3.56 1.96
N GLY A 95 -15.03 3.93 1.99
CA GLY A 95 -13.96 3.15 2.61
C GLY A 95 -14.24 2.89 4.10
N LYS A 96 -14.68 3.90 4.85
CA LYS A 96 -15.12 3.74 6.25
C LYS A 96 -16.24 2.72 6.40
N GLN A 97 -17.26 2.80 5.55
CA GLN A 97 -18.37 1.83 5.56
C GLN A 97 -17.91 0.42 5.21
N ALA A 98 -16.85 0.29 4.41
CA ALA A 98 -16.20 -0.98 4.09
C ALA A 98 -15.21 -1.48 5.18
N GLY A 99 -15.10 -0.80 6.32
CA GLY A 99 -14.24 -1.19 7.44
C GLY A 99 -12.83 -0.59 7.43
N PHE A 100 -12.54 0.34 6.52
CA PHE A 100 -11.24 1.01 6.45
C PHE A 100 -11.22 2.29 7.29
N ARG A 101 -10.07 2.56 7.91
CA ARG A 101 -9.78 3.82 8.58
C ARG A 101 -8.87 4.68 7.70
N ALA A 102 -9.28 5.91 7.44
CA ALA A 102 -8.44 6.90 6.78
C ALA A 102 -7.43 7.46 7.78
N VAL A 103 -6.14 7.23 7.53
CA VAL A 103 -5.03 7.71 8.35
C VAL A 103 -4.05 8.51 7.52
N TYR A 104 -3.34 9.45 8.14
CA TYR A 104 -2.24 10.16 7.49
C TYR A 104 -0.93 9.86 8.19
N GLY A 105 0.15 9.85 7.41
CA GLY A 105 1.45 9.41 7.90
C GLY A 105 2.54 9.45 6.85
N GLU A 106 3.67 8.83 7.17
CA GLU A 106 4.87 8.76 6.34
C GLU A 106 5.19 7.31 5.96
N LEU A 107 5.38 7.10 4.66
CA LEU A 107 5.99 5.90 4.10
C LEU A 107 7.48 6.15 3.90
N ARG A 108 8.32 5.34 4.54
CA ARG A 108 9.77 5.35 4.32
C ARG A 108 10.18 4.36 3.24
N ALA A 109 11.35 4.62 2.65
CA ALA A 109 11.97 3.67 1.75
C ALA A 109 12.25 2.34 2.46
N GLY A 110 11.98 1.23 1.76
CA GLY A 110 12.20 -0.11 2.25
C GLY A 110 10.95 -0.97 2.14
N GLY A 111 10.80 -1.63 0.99
CA GLY A 111 9.86 -2.73 0.83
C GLY A 111 10.27 -3.92 1.69
N ILE A 112 9.28 -4.66 2.17
CA ILE A 112 9.45 -5.88 2.95
C ILE A 112 8.80 -7.00 2.13
N ALA A 113 9.58 -7.96 1.65
CA ALA A 113 8.99 -9.17 1.09
C ALA A 113 8.19 -9.85 2.20
N MET A 114 6.94 -10.21 1.90
CA MET A 114 6.06 -10.86 2.85
C MET A 114 5.53 -12.16 2.27
N ASP A 115 5.48 -13.19 3.10
CA ASP A 115 4.77 -14.43 2.85
C ASP A 115 3.95 -14.70 4.12
N ASP A 116 2.64 -14.89 3.97
CA ASP A 116 1.74 -15.25 5.07
C ASP A 116 1.47 -16.77 5.14
N GLY A 117 2.22 -17.55 4.36
CA GLY A 117 2.08 -19.00 4.18
C GLY A 117 1.05 -19.41 3.13
N ILE A 118 0.28 -18.46 2.59
CA ILE A 118 -0.72 -18.67 1.54
C ILE A 118 -0.46 -17.73 0.35
N THR A 119 -0.02 -16.51 0.60
CA THR A 119 0.16 -15.46 -0.41
C THR A 119 1.51 -14.75 -0.22
N GLU A 120 2.36 -14.86 -1.24
CA GLU A 120 3.55 -14.02 -1.37
C GLU A 120 3.14 -12.61 -1.83
N GLY A 121 3.74 -11.57 -1.22
CA GLY A 121 3.46 -10.19 -1.56
C GLY A 121 4.51 -9.22 -1.02
N SER A 122 4.14 -7.95 -0.96
CA SER A 122 5.04 -6.88 -0.52
C SER A 122 4.41 -6.05 0.58
N ALA A 123 5.21 -5.66 1.56
CA ALA A 123 4.82 -4.79 2.64
C ALA A 123 5.67 -3.54 2.69
N PHE A 124 5.21 -2.61 3.51
CA PHE A 124 6.01 -1.50 4.00
C PHE A 124 5.62 -1.13 5.43
N ARG A 125 6.46 -0.31 6.05
CA ARG A 125 6.12 0.34 7.32
C ARG A 125 5.56 1.71 7.03
N PHE A 126 4.39 1.98 7.59
CA PHE A 126 3.74 3.28 7.54
C PHE A 126 3.73 3.88 8.95
N GLU A 127 4.38 5.03 9.11
CA GLU A 127 4.41 5.76 10.38
C GLU A 127 3.19 6.68 10.45
N ILE A 128 2.16 6.24 11.17
CA ILE A 128 0.89 6.96 11.32
C ILE A 128 1.09 8.13 12.29
N ASP A 129 0.60 9.30 11.89
CA ASP A 129 0.62 10.56 12.66
C ASP A 129 -0.78 11.12 12.93
N GLY A 130 -1.82 10.38 12.51
CA GLY A 130 -3.20 10.69 12.88
C GLY A 130 -4.22 9.99 12.01
N ALA A 131 -5.48 10.13 12.41
CA ALA A 131 -6.62 9.60 11.68
C ALA A 131 -7.55 10.72 11.21
N LEU A 132 -8.12 10.57 10.01
CA LEU A 132 -9.15 11.43 9.45
C LEU A 132 -10.55 10.87 9.72
N THR A 133 -10.69 9.55 9.83
CA THR A 133 -11.93 8.88 10.23
C THR A 133 -11.74 8.08 11.51
N ASP A 134 -12.82 7.92 12.24
CA ASP A 134 -12.90 6.94 13.32
C ASP A 134 -12.93 5.52 12.74
N GLY A 135 -12.35 4.58 13.46
CA GLY A 135 -12.33 3.17 13.10
C GLY A 135 -11.61 2.35 14.16
N ASP A 136 -12.05 1.10 14.31
CA ASP A 136 -11.44 0.13 15.23
C ASP A 136 -10.30 -0.63 14.54
N GLY A 137 -9.39 -1.21 15.33
CA GLY A 137 -8.31 -2.07 14.83
C GLY A 137 -7.08 -1.34 14.26
N VAL A 138 -7.26 -0.20 13.57
CA VAL A 138 -6.14 0.61 13.07
C VAL A 138 -5.71 1.65 14.10
N PRO A 139 -4.43 1.72 14.51
CA PRO A 139 -3.98 2.71 15.48
C PRO A 139 -4.01 4.13 14.89
N SER A 140 -4.25 5.13 15.72
CA SER A 140 -4.22 6.55 15.32
C SER A 140 -2.82 7.14 15.27
N SER A 141 -1.80 6.43 15.75
CA SER A 141 -0.40 6.85 15.71
C SER A 141 0.55 5.66 15.84
N GLY A 142 1.78 5.82 15.36
CA GLY A 142 2.84 4.81 15.46
C GLY A 142 3.00 3.99 14.18
N SER A 143 3.91 3.01 14.23
CA SER A 143 4.29 2.20 13.07
C SER A 143 3.25 1.11 12.80
N ALA A 144 2.74 1.05 11.57
CA ALA A 144 1.88 0.00 11.06
C ALA A 144 2.61 -0.80 9.96
N LEU A 145 2.53 -2.13 10.04
CA LEU A 145 3.01 -3.00 8.95
C LEU A 145 1.88 -3.18 7.94
N THR A 146 2.02 -2.53 6.80
CA THR A 146 1.00 -2.45 5.77
C THR A 146 1.38 -3.35 4.59
N TRP A 147 0.46 -4.21 4.18
CA TRP A 147 0.63 -5.25 3.17
C TRP A 147 -0.14 -4.94 1.90
N TYR A 148 0.46 -5.27 0.75
CA TYR A 148 -0.20 -5.38 -0.54
C TYR A 148 0.14 -6.74 -1.17
N PRO A 149 -0.85 -7.58 -1.49
CA PRO A 149 -0.63 -8.93 -2.02
C PRO A 149 -0.20 -8.97 -3.51
N VAL A 150 0.52 -7.95 -3.98
CA VAL A 150 1.09 -7.90 -5.34
C VAL A 150 2.56 -7.44 -5.30
N SER A 151 3.17 -7.32 -6.49
CA SER A 151 4.59 -6.96 -6.61
C SER A 151 4.94 -5.58 -6.08
N GLU A 152 6.17 -5.46 -5.56
CA GLU A 152 6.77 -4.23 -5.00
C GLU A 152 6.65 -3.01 -5.92
N THR A 153 6.61 -3.22 -7.23
CA THR A 153 6.48 -2.14 -8.24
C THR A 153 5.18 -1.35 -8.15
N HIS A 154 4.17 -1.88 -7.45
CA HIS A 154 2.88 -1.20 -7.24
C HIS A 154 2.78 -0.53 -5.86
N LEU A 155 3.83 -0.61 -5.03
CA LEU A 155 3.85 0.11 -3.78
C LEU A 155 3.96 1.62 -4.02
N PRO A 156 3.32 2.45 -3.18
CA PRO A 156 3.56 3.89 -3.21
C PRO A 156 5.05 4.19 -3.04
N ARG A 157 5.51 5.26 -3.68
CA ARG A 157 6.88 5.74 -3.45
C ARG A 157 7.02 6.26 -2.01
N PRO A 158 8.24 6.32 -1.45
CA PRO A 158 8.46 6.96 -0.16
C PRO A 158 7.95 8.40 -0.16
N GLY A 159 7.25 8.80 0.90
CA GLY A 159 6.59 10.09 0.99
C GLY A 159 5.49 10.13 2.05
N ARG A 160 4.75 11.24 2.09
CA ARG A 160 3.62 11.41 3.00
C ARG A 160 2.31 11.12 2.28
N TYR A 161 1.39 10.46 2.95
CA TYR A 161 0.14 9.99 2.35
C TYR A 161 -1.02 10.07 3.32
N VAL A 162 -2.23 10.16 2.76
CA VAL A 162 -3.45 9.63 3.38
C VAL A 162 -3.68 8.24 2.81
N LEU A 163 -3.79 7.23 3.67
CA LEU A 163 -4.09 5.85 3.31
C LEU A 163 -5.40 5.40 3.96
N LEU A 164 -6.15 4.57 3.25
CA LEU A 164 -7.22 3.77 3.83
C LEU A 164 -6.63 2.44 4.28
N LEU A 165 -6.62 2.19 5.59
CA LEU A 165 -6.11 0.96 6.19
C LEU A 165 -7.25 0.15 6.81
N ALA A 166 -7.22 -1.17 6.66
CA ALA A 166 -8.04 -2.08 7.45
C ALA A 166 -7.14 -3.15 8.08
N GLN A 167 -7.53 -3.69 9.23
CA GLN A 167 -6.80 -4.81 9.81
C GLN A 167 -7.02 -6.03 8.90
N ALA A 168 -5.94 -6.62 8.41
CA ALA A 168 -6.01 -7.84 7.64
C ALA A 168 -6.49 -8.99 8.54
N GLU A 169 -7.18 -9.97 7.97
CA GLU A 169 -7.72 -11.13 8.71
C GLU A 169 -6.62 -11.97 9.38
N ARG A 170 -5.38 -11.86 8.89
CA ARG A 170 -4.25 -12.68 9.30
C ARG A 170 -3.08 -11.81 9.79
N PRO A 171 -2.38 -12.23 10.85
CA PRO A 171 -1.16 -11.56 11.29
C PRO A 171 0.02 -11.92 10.38
N ALA A 172 1.13 -11.21 10.55
CA ALA A 172 2.42 -11.61 9.98
C ALA A 172 2.90 -12.93 10.63
N GLU A 173 3.88 -13.60 10.03
CA GLU A 173 4.46 -14.84 10.59
C GLU A 173 4.99 -14.66 12.02
N ASP A 174 5.45 -13.45 12.36
CA ASP A 174 5.94 -13.11 13.70
C ASP A 174 4.83 -12.69 14.69
N GLY A 175 3.56 -12.85 14.30
CA GLY A 175 2.38 -12.59 15.13
C GLY A 175 1.98 -11.11 15.21
N ARG A 176 2.69 -10.20 14.53
CA ARG A 176 2.30 -8.79 14.50
C ARG A 176 1.04 -8.56 13.66
N PRO A 177 0.17 -7.59 14.02
CA PRO A 177 -0.95 -7.21 13.18
C PRO A 177 -0.47 -6.74 11.79
N LEU A 178 -1.19 -7.18 10.76
CA LEU A 178 -1.05 -6.69 9.40
C LEU A 178 -2.22 -5.79 9.05
N PHE A 179 -1.93 -4.80 8.22
CA PHE A 179 -2.94 -3.91 7.68
C PHE A 179 -2.95 -4.00 6.16
N GLU A 180 -4.11 -4.18 5.57
CA GLU A 180 -4.28 -4.01 4.13
C GLU A 180 -4.56 -2.54 3.80
N PHE A 181 -4.20 -2.13 2.60
CA PHE A 181 -4.52 -0.80 2.10
C PHE A 181 -4.96 -0.84 0.64
N ARG A 182 -5.63 0.24 0.21
CA ARG A 182 -6.07 0.43 -1.18
C ARG A 182 -5.16 1.43 -1.89
N PRO A 183 -4.24 0.99 -2.77
CA PRO A 183 -3.30 1.88 -3.43
C PRO A 183 -3.95 2.85 -4.39
N GLU A 184 -5.06 2.46 -5.04
CA GLU A 184 -5.82 3.31 -5.96
C GLU A 184 -6.47 4.50 -5.25
N GLU A 185 -6.66 4.39 -3.93
CA GLU A 185 -7.28 5.41 -3.07
C GLU A 185 -6.25 6.14 -2.18
N ALA A 186 -4.95 5.89 -2.39
CA ALA A 186 -3.89 6.58 -1.66
C ALA A 186 -3.77 8.03 -2.13
N LEU A 187 -3.84 9.00 -1.19
CA LEU A 187 -3.76 10.42 -1.51
C LEU A 187 -2.38 10.97 -1.12
N PRO A 188 -1.53 11.39 -2.08
CA PRO A 188 -0.22 11.97 -1.77
C PRO A 188 -0.37 13.29 -1.00
N LEU A 189 0.50 13.51 -0.02
CA LEU A 189 0.64 14.76 0.72
C LEU A 189 1.94 15.44 0.31
N GLY A 190 1.83 16.64 -0.27
CA GLY A 190 2.97 17.48 -0.65
C GLY A 190 3.76 17.97 0.57
N THR A 191 4.96 18.50 0.33
CA THR A 191 5.76 19.09 1.43
C THR A 191 5.18 20.41 1.91
N ASP A 192 4.37 21.05 1.08
CA ASP A 192 3.53 22.21 1.37
C ASP A 192 2.33 21.90 2.30
N GLY A 193 2.15 20.64 2.72
CA GLY A 193 1.06 20.21 3.60
C GLY A 193 -0.29 20.08 2.89
N ARG A 194 -0.31 20.11 1.55
CA ARG A 194 -1.52 19.96 0.75
C ARG A 194 -1.67 18.53 0.24
N VAL A 195 -2.87 17.98 0.38
CA VAL A 195 -3.24 16.67 -0.15
C VAL A 195 -3.58 16.83 -1.63
N ARG A 196 -2.94 16.03 -2.48
CA ARG A 196 -3.26 15.90 -3.92
C ARG A 196 -4.48 15.00 -4.08
N LEU A 197 -5.46 15.48 -4.83
CA LEU A 197 -6.70 14.82 -5.16
C LEU A 197 -6.74 14.57 -6.66
N THR A 198 -7.19 13.38 -7.07
CA THR A 198 -7.55 13.09 -8.46
C THR A 198 -9.05 13.30 -8.63
N CYS A 199 -9.42 14.25 -9.48
CA CYS A 199 -10.80 14.59 -9.76
C CYS A 199 -11.40 13.60 -10.78
N GLU A 200 -12.73 13.56 -10.89
CA GLU A 200 -13.43 12.60 -11.76
C GLU A 200 -13.09 12.74 -13.26
N ASP A 201 -12.68 13.94 -13.68
CA ASP A 201 -12.21 14.23 -15.04
C ASP A 201 -10.74 13.84 -15.27
N GLY A 202 -10.09 13.22 -14.27
CA GLY A 202 -8.68 12.87 -14.29
C GLY A 202 -7.74 14.04 -14.04
N SER A 203 -8.26 15.25 -13.82
CA SER A 203 -7.46 16.40 -13.42
C SER A 203 -7.01 16.27 -11.96
N GLU A 204 -6.00 17.03 -11.59
CA GLU A 204 -5.45 16.99 -10.25
C GLU A 204 -5.61 18.33 -9.57
N GLY A 205 -6.05 18.28 -8.31
CA GLY A 205 -6.19 19.43 -7.45
C GLY A 205 -5.49 19.21 -6.11
N SER A 206 -5.25 20.29 -5.38
CA SER A 206 -4.70 20.24 -4.03
C SER A 206 -5.63 20.89 -3.01
N VAL A 207 -5.71 20.30 -1.83
CA VAL A 207 -6.47 20.82 -0.69
C VAL A 207 -5.61 20.79 0.58
N GLU A 208 -5.78 21.77 1.46
CA GLU A 208 -5.14 21.72 2.79
C GLU A 208 -5.65 20.52 3.58
N MET A 209 -4.75 19.84 4.31
CA MET A 209 -5.10 18.68 5.13
C MET A 209 -6.21 19.00 6.13
N GLU A 210 -6.18 20.18 6.75
CA GLU A 210 -7.17 20.65 7.71
C GLU A 210 -8.55 20.79 7.08
N ARG A 211 -8.62 21.26 5.83
CA ARG A 211 -9.87 21.39 5.09
C ARG A 211 -10.42 20.02 4.69
N LEU A 212 -9.56 19.08 4.30
CA LEU A 212 -9.98 17.69 4.08
C LEU A 212 -10.52 17.08 5.38
N ARG A 213 -9.79 17.22 6.50
CA ARG A 213 -10.20 16.73 7.82
C ARG A 213 -11.58 17.27 8.22
N ALA A 214 -11.78 18.59 8.12
CA ALA A 214 -13.05 19.23 8.44
C ALA A 214 -14.20 18.74 7.55
N ALA A 215 -13.94 18.51 6.26
CA ALA A 215 -14.94 17.99 5.33
C ALA A 215 -15.31 16.53 5.61
N VAL A 216 -14.34 15.71 6.03
CA VAL A 216 -14.55 14.29 6.39
C VAL A 216 -15.34 14.16 7.70
N THR A 217 -15.00 14.94 8.73
CA THR A 217 -15.68 14.86 10.04
C THR A 217 -17.05 15.54 10.05
N GLY A 218 -17.37 16.30 9.00
CA GLY A 218 -18.57 17.13 8.93
C GLY A 218 -18.51 18.35 9.88
N PRO A 219 -19.53 19.23 9.84
CA PRO A 219 -19.67 20.28 10.84
C PRO A 219 -19.83 19.64 12.21
N GLN A 220 -18.86 19.88 13.11
CA GLN A 220 -19.04 19.56 14.53
C GLN A 220 -20.30 20.28 14.99
N SER A 221 -21.37 19.52 15.25
CA SER A 221 -22.57 20.09 15.86
C SER A 221 -22.14 20.69 17.19
N ALA A 222 -22.11 22.03 17.24
CA ALA A 222 -21.91 22.78 18.46
C ALA A 222 -22.83 22.20 19.54
N ALA A 223 -22.25 21.92 20.70
CA ALA A 223 -22.85 21.25 21.83
C ALA A 223 -24.31 21.65 22.09
N ARG A 224 -25.23 20.68 22.00
CA ARG A 224 -26.47 20.71 22.78
C ARG A 224 -26.15 20.28 24.21
N ASN A 225 -25.49 21.18 24.95
CA ASN A 225 -25.51 21.17 26.41
C ASN A 225 -26.04 22.51 26.89
N GLY A 226 -27.27 22.83 26.47
CA GLY A 226 -28.12 23.78 27.16
C GLY A 226 -28.96 23.00 28.16
N HIS A 227 -28.51 22.93 29.41
CA HIS A 227 -29.42 22.72 30.55
C HIS A 227 -30.43 23.87 30.58
N PRO A 228 -31.70 23.56 30.85
CA PRO A 228 -32.31 24.08 32.07
C PRO A 228 -32.63 22.98 33.09
#